data_AF-A0A2N2CYS4-F1
#
_entry.id   AF-A0A2N2CYS4-F1
#
_cell.length_a   1.000
_cell.length_b   1.000
_cell.length_c   1.000
_cell.angle_alpha   90.00
_cell.angle_beta   90.00
_cell.angle_gamma   90.00
#
_symmetry.space_group_name_H-M   'P 1'
#
loop_
_entity.id
_entity.type
_entity.pdbx_description
1 polymer ?
#
loop_
_entity_poly.entity_id
_entity_poly.type
_entity_poly.pdbx_seq_one_letter_code
_entity_poly.pdbx_strand_id
1 'polypeptide(L)'
;MPVKSLFGKIKENTTVVSEIVSGTVSGIIKDGTGKKNAASGKKSLNAIKTELTGLLKEKSKMFGVLGREAYDLYQDGNMNMTNLEGYFKKVAELDFNIEALSKEMEIVEKQNQIKRTCDCGKKLDKNDKFCPDCGAKIDDGTFICSCGNIQKNSEKFCNVCGKNIQDQLKIAAPTVESRSRICVCGAMISAEQDFCGECGRL
;
A
#
# COMPACT_ATOMS: atom_id res chain seq x y z
N MET A 1 7.47 -40.91 -37.80
CA MET A 1 7.56 -39.42 -37.79
C MET A 1 7.28 -38.94 -39.20
N PRO A 2 6.29 -38.04 -39.41
CA PRO A 2 6.44 -36.63 -39.03
C PRO A 2 5.19 -36.00 -38.38
N VAL A 3 5.43 -35.10 -37.43
CA VAL A 3 4.42 -34.20 -36.86
C VAL A 3 4.44 -32.92 -37.70
N LYS A 4 3.45 -32.73 -38.57
CA LYS A 4 3.19 -31.45 -39.24
C LYS A 4 1.70 -31.15 -39.15
N SER A 5 1.39 -29.88 -38.88
CA SER A 5 0.08 -29.22 -38.96
C SER A 5 -0.88 -29.39 -37.75
N LEU A 6 -0.68 -28.59 -36.70
CA LEU A 6 -1.75 -28.22 -35.74
C LEU A 6 -1.76 -26.74 -35.31
N PHE A 7 -1.05 -25.85 -36.04
CA PHE A 7 -1.01 -24.40 -35.74
C PHE A 7 -2.00 -23.55 -36.57
N GLY A 8 -3.02 -24.17 -37.16
CA GLY A 8 -3.92 -23.52 -38.13
C GLY A 8 -5.32 -23.13 -37.66
N LYS A 9 -5.73 -23.39 -36.41
CA LYS A 9 -7.13 -23.20 -35.98
C LYS A 9 -7.31 -22.53 -34.60
N ILE A 10 -6.60 -21.42 -34.36
CA ILE A 10 -6.78 -20.62 -33.12
C ILE A 10 -7.53 -19.29 -33.37
N LYS A 11 -7.90 -18.97 -34.62
CA LYS A 11 -8.49 -17.65 -34.93
C LYS A 11 -10.01 -17.55 -34.96
N GLU A 12 -10.78 -18.62 -34.76
CA GLU A 12 -12.26 -18.56 -34.85
C GLU A 12 -13.00 -18.69 -33.51
N ASN A 13 -12.31 -18.96 -32.39
CA ASN A 13 -12.99 -19.18 -31.10
C ASN A 13 -12.94 -17.97 -30.14
N THR A 14 -12.38 -16.84 -30.58
CA THR A 14 -12.28 -15.60 -29.77
C THR A 14 -13.62 -14.86 -29.70
N THR A 15 -14.55 -15.11 -30.62
CA THR A 15 -15.83 -14.40 -30.66
C THR A 15 -16.87 -15.01 -29.71
N VAL A 16 -16.79 -16.31 -29.44
CA VAL A 16 -17.81 -17.06 -28.65
C VAL A 16 -17.70 -16.80 -27.14
N VAL A 17 -16.53 -16.35 -26.65
CA VAL A 17 -16.31 -16.10 -25.21
C VAL A 17 -17.01 -14.82 -24.73
N SER A 18 -17.33 -13.89 -25.62
CA SER A 18 -17.92 -12.59 -25.26
C SER A 18 -19.44 -12.62 -25.01
N GLU A 19 -20.15 -13.61 -25.53
CA GLU A 19 -21.63 -13.67 -25.44
C GLU A 19 -22.15 -14.49 -24.25
N ILE A 20 -21.34 -15.39 -23.68
CA ILE A 20 -21.77 -16.25 -22.56
C ILE A 20 -21.79 -15.48 -21.22
N VAL A 21 -21.05 -14.38 -21.10
CA VAL A 21 -20.91 -13.62 -19.85
C VAL A 21 -22.13 -12.72 -19.56
N SER A 22 -22.95 -12.39 -20.57
CA SER A 22 -24.08 -11.46 -20.40
C SER A 22 -25.42 -12.14 -20.07
N GLY A 23 -25.52 -13.47 -20.12
CA GLY A 23 -26.81 -14.17 -20.17
C GLY A 23 -27.35 -14.79 -18.88
N THR A 24 -26.55 -15.00 -17.82
CA THR A 24 -27.02 -15.85 -16.70
C THR A 24 -26.53 -15.40 -15.32
N VAL A 25 -26.81 -14.16 -14.94
CA VAL A 25 -26.84 -13.76 -13.51
C VAL A 25 -28.14 -13.00 -13.23
N SER A 26 -29.25 -13.71 -13.33
CA SER A 26 -30.48 -13.36 -12.64
C SER A 26 -31.02 -14.62 -11.97
N GLY A 27 -30.96 -14.61 -10.65
CA GLY A 27 -31.50 -15.67 -9.81
C GLY A 27 -30.45 -16.69 -9.37
N ILE A 28 -29.82 -16.45 -8.23
CA ILE A 28 -29.94 -17.27 -7.01
C ILE A 28 -29.31 -16.45 -5.88
N ILE A 29 -30.17 -15.89 -5.03
CA ILE A 29 -29.83 -15.24 -3.76
C ILE A 29 -30.25 -16.20 -2.64
N LYS A 30 -29.49 -16.17 -1.52
CA LYS A 30 -29.82 -16.57 -0.13
C LYS A 30 -29.45 -18.03 0.19
N ASP A 31 -28.73 -18.38 1.27
CA ASP A 31 -28.33 -17.78 2.55
C ASP A 31 -26.91 -18.33 2.87
N GLY A 32 -26.02 -17.77 3.69
CA GLY A 32 -26.15 -17.03 4.94
C GLY A 32 -24.77 -16.90 5.60
N THR A 33 -24.61 -15.80 6.34
CA THR A 33 -23.67 -15.59 7.48
C THR A 33 -22.16 -15.72 7.25
N GLY A 34 -21.48 -14.58 7.06
CA GLY A 34 -20.02 -14.51 7.06
C GLY A 34 -19.43 -13.09 7.02
N LYS A 35 -19.88 -12.22 7.94
CA LYS A 35 -19.16 -11.04 8.47
C LYS A 35 -18.35 -10.20 7.46
N LYS A 36 -18.99 -9.13 6.97
CA LYS A 36 -18.30 -7.95 6.43
C LYS A 36 -17.44 -7.33 7.53
N ASN A 37 -16.13 -7.59 7.51
CA ASN A 37 -15.16 -6.75 8.18
C ASN A 37 -14.42 -5.97 7.10
N ALA A 38 -14.93 -4.79 6.77
CA ALA A 38 -14.11 -3.74 6.17
C ALA A 38 -13.18 -3.18 7.25
N ALA A 39 -12.23 -4.02 7.69
CA ALA A 39 -11.04 -3.56 8.39
C ALA A 39 -9.99 -3.33 7.30
N SER A 40 -9.99 -2.13 6.72
CA SER A 40 -8.91 -1.66 5.85
C SER A 40 -7.66 -1.40 6.69
N GLY A 41 -7.15 -2.44 7.35
CA GLY A 41 -5.83 -2.41 7.94
C GLY A 41 -4.83 -2.36 6.80
N LYS A 42 -4.04 -1.28 6.72
CA LYS A 42 -2.92 -1.18 5.76
C LYS A 42 -2.02 -2.41 5.98
N LYS A 43 -2.18 -3.45 5.15
CA LYS A 43 -1.31 -4.63 5.19
C LYS A 43 0.11 -4.15 4.94
N SER A 44 1.06 -4.64 5.74
CA SER A 44 2.46 -4.28 5.55
C SER A 44 2.95 -4.79 4.19
N LEU A 45 3.85 -4.04 3.54
CA LEU A 45 4.41 -4.41 2.23
C LEU A 45 4.99 -5.84 2.22
N ASN A 46 5.66 -6.23 3.31
CA ASN A 46 6.20 -7.59 3.45
C ASN A 46 5.09 -8.65 3.54
N ALA A 47 3.99 -8.36 4.23
CA ALA A 47 2.85 -9.28 4.31
C ALA A 47 2.21 -9.49 2.92
N ILE A 48 2.03 -8.42 2.14
CA ILE A 48 1.51 -8.51 0.77
C ILE A 48 2.45 -9.33 -0.12
N LYS A 49 3.77 -9.15 -0.01
CA LYS A 49 4.77 -9.96 -0.74
C LYS A 49 4.67 -11.44 -0.38
N THR A 50 4.57 -11.77 0.91
CA THR A 50 4.41 -13.16 1.36
C THR A 50 3.13 -13.78 0.81
N GLU A 51 2.01 -13.06 0.88
CA GLU A 51 0.71 -13.55 0.37
C GLU A 51 0.74 -13.76 -1.15
N LEU A 52 1.32 -12.84 -1.92
CA LEU A 52 1.51 -12.98 -3.37
C LEU A 52 2.34 -14.22 -3.70
N THR A 53 3.46 -14.44 -3.00
CA THR A 53 4.27 -15.66 -3.22
C THR A 53 3.52 -16.94 -2.87
N GLY A 54 2.65 -16.88 -1.85
CA GLY A 54 1.76 -17.98 -1.48
C GLY A 54 0.81 -18.34 -2.61
N LEU A 55 0.09 -17.35 -3.15
CA LEU A 55 -0.86 -17.55 -4.25
C LEU A 55 -0.18 -18.04 -5.54
N LEU A 56 1.00 -17.52 -5.87
CA LEU A 56 1.78 -18.00 -7.03
C LEU A 56 2.17 -19.47 -6.87
N LYS A 57 2.58 -19.88 -5.66
CA LYS A 57 2.90 -21.28 -5.35
C LYS A 57 1.65 -22.16 -5.43
N GLU A 58 0.52 -21.67 -4.95
CA GLU A 58 -0.76 -22.37 -5.06
C GLU A 58 -1.19 -22.55 -6.52
N LYS A 59 -1.07 -21.50 -7.35
CA LYS A 59 -1.33 -21.57 -8.79
C LYS A 59 -0.43 -22.61 -9.48
N SER A 60 0.86 -22.63 -9.14
CA SER A 60 1.80 -23.64 -9.66
C SER A 60 1.38 -25.07 -9.28
N LYS A 61 0.96 -25.30 -8.03
CA LYS A 61 0.41 -26.60 -7.60
C LYS A 61 -0.85 -26.97 -8.38
N MET A 62 -1.75 -26.01 -8.63
CA MET A 62 -2.97 -26.24 -9.40
C MET A 62 -2.68 -26.68 -10.83
N PHE A 63 -1.70 -26.07 -11.50
CA PHE A 63 -1.26 -26.56 -12.82
C PHE A 63 -0.68 -27.98 -12.78
N GLY A 64 0.06 -28.32 -11.73
CA GLY A 64 0.57 -29.67 -11.53
C GLY A 64 -0.54 -30.71 -11.34
N VAL A 65 -1.60 -30.38 -10.59
CA VAL A 65 -2.78 -31.24 -10.41
C VAL A 65 -3.56 -31.36 -11.71
N LEU A 66 -3.84 -30.22 -12.35
CA LEU A 66 -4.55 -30.16 -13.63
C LEU A 66 -3.86 -31.00 -14.71
N GLY A 67 -2.53 -30.92 -14.79
CA GLY A 67 -1.75 -31.69 -15.77
C GLY A 67 -1.80 -33.20 -15.53
N ARG A 68 -1.84 -33.65 -14.27
CA ARG A 68 -2.04 -35.07 -13.95
C ARG A 68 -3.43 -35.54 -14.33
N GLU A 69 -4.46 -34.82 -13.88
CA GLU A 69 -5.86 -35.16 -14.18
C GLU A 69 -6.12 -35.19 -15.69
N ALA A 70 -5.59 -34.22 -16.42
CA ALA A 70 -5.72 -34.17 -17.88
C ALA A 70 -4.99 -35.34 -18.58
N TYR A 71 -3.88 -35.82 -18.01
CA TYR A 71 -3.19 -36.99 -18.55
C TYR A 71 -3.96 -38.29 -18.27
N ASP A 72 -4.51 -38.44 -17.07
CA ASP A 72 -5.29 -39.61 -16.68
C ASP A 72 -6.57 -39.73 -17.54
N LEU A 73 -7.30 -38.62 -17.70
CA LEU A 73 -8.46 -38.56 -18.60
C LEU A 73 -8.09 -38.86 -20.07
N TYR A 74 -6.87 -38.51 -20.50
CA TYR A 74 -6.38 -38.82 -21.84
C TYR A 74 -6.12 -40.31 -22.02
N GLN A 75 -5.55 -40.98 -21.01
CA GLN A 75 -5.37 -42.43 -21.01
C GLN A 75 -6.72 -43.16 -21.05
N ASP A 76 -7.72 -42.66 -20.33
CA ASP A 76 -9.06 -43.24 -20.26
C ASP A 76 -9.92 -42.94 -21.51
N GLY A 77 -9.39 -42.16 -22.47
CA GLY A 77 -10.14 -41.74 -23.67
C GLY A 77 -11.31 -40.81 -23.37
N ASN A 78 -11.40 -40.27 -22.15
CA ASN A 78 -12.51 -39.46 -21.64
C ASN A 78 -12.11 -37.98 -21.49
N MET A 79 -11.23 -37.50 -22.37
CA MET A 79 -10.81 -36.10 -22.39
C MET A 79 -11.94 -35.20 -22.90
N ASN A 80 -12.59 -34.52 -21.97
CA ASN A 80 -13.57 -33.49 -22.26
C ASN A 80 -13.31 -32.22 -21.42
N MET A 81 -13.62 -31.07 -22.02
CA MET A 81 -13.53 -29.74 -21.40
C MET A 81 -14.29 -29.65 -20.06
N THR A 82 -15.42 -30.36 -19.96
CA THR A 82 -16.31 -30.33 -18.79
C THR A 82 -15.62 -30.86 -17.52
N ASN A 83 -14.80 -31.90 -17.67
CA ASN A 83 -14.08 -32.53 -16.55
C ASN A 83 -13.02 -31.59 -15.95
N LEU A 84 -12.55 -30.61 -16.73
CA LEU A 84 -11.49 -29.69 -16.35
C LEU A 84 -12.00 -28.29 -15.94
N GLU A 85 -13.29 -28.01 -16.14
CA GLU A 85 -13.88 -26.68 -15.94
C GLU A 85 -13.68 -26.16 -14.51
N GLY A 86 -13.84 -27.03 -13.50
CA GLY A 86 -13.62 -26.67 -12.10
C GLY A 86 -12.19 -26.22 -11.80
N TYR A 87 -11.20 -26.81 -12.47
CA TYR A 87 -9.80 -26.41 -12.33
C TYR A 87 -9.55 -25.05 -12.98
N PHE A 88 -10.13 -24.79 -14.16
CA PHE A 88 -10.01 -23.50 -14.83
C PHE A 88 -10.63 -22.37 -14.00
N LYS A 89 -11.80 -22.60 -13.38
CA LYS A 89 -12.42 -21.62 -12.48
C LYS A 89 -11.51 -21.27 -11.30
N LYS A 90 -10.91 -22.27 -10.65
CA LYS A 90 -9.97 -22.05 -9.53
C LYS A 90 -8.71 -21.31 -9.96
N VAL A 91 -8.14 -21.65 -11.12
CA VAL A 91 -6.96 -20.96 -11.66
C VAL A 91 -7.29 -19.50 -12.00
N ALA A 92 -8.47 -19.24 -12.57
CA ALA A 92 -8.94 -17.89 -12.86
C ALA A 92 -9.15 -17.05 -11.58
N GLU A 93 -9.68 -17.66 -10.52
CA GLU A 93 -9.80 -17.00 -9.21
C GLU A 93 -8.42 -16.66 -8.61
N LEU A 94 -7.47 -17.59 -8.67
CA LEU A 94 -6.10 -17.33 -8.23
C LEU A 94 -5.47 -16.18 -9.04
N ASP A 95 -5.70 -16.14 -10.35
CA ASP A 95 -5.22 -15.05 -11.21
C ASP A 95 -5.80 -13.70 -10.84
N PHE A 96 -7.11 -13.64 -10.59
CA PHE A 96 -7.76 -12.43 -10.11
C PHE A 96 -7.15 -11.94 -8.79
N ASN A 97 -6.95 -12.85 -7.83
CA ASN A 97 -6.37 -12.51 -6.53
C ASN A 97 -4.91 -12.06 -6.65
N ILE A 98 -4.11 -12.72 -7.49
CA ILE A 98 -2.73 -12.32 -7.79
C ILE A 98 -2.68 -10.92 -8.38
N GLU A 99 -3.55 -10.60 -9.35
CA GLU A 99 -3.59 -9.28 -9.98
C GLU A 99 -3.99 -8.19 -8.97
N ALA A 100 -5.02 -8.45 -8.16
CA ALA A 100 -5.48 -7.53 -7.13
C ALA A 100 -4.38 -7.21 -6.11
N LEU A 101 -3.71 -8.23 -5.57
CA LEU A 101 -2.61 -8.05 -4.62
C LEU A 101 -1.39 -7.35 -5.25
N SER A 102 -1.11 -7.64 -6.52
CA SER A 102 0.00 -7.00 -7.25
C SER A 102 -0.24 -5.49 -7.42
N LYS A 103 -1.48 -5.08 -7.72
CA LYS A 103 -1.89 -3.67 -7.77
C LYS A 103 -1.81 -3.00 -6.41
N GLU A 104 -2.26 -3.68 -5.34
CA GLU A 104 -2.15 -3.14 -3.98
C GLU A 104 -0.67 -2.93 -3.59
N MET A 105 0.21 -3.88 -3.92
CA MET A 105 1.65 -3.76 -3.70
C MET A 105 2.24 -2.52 -4.39
N GLU A 106 1.88 -2.28 -5.65
CA GLU A 106 2.35 -1.11 -6.41
C GLU A 106 1.92 0.21 -5.75
N ILE A 107 0.67 0.29 -5.28
CA ILE A 107 0.16 1.47 -4.57
C ILE A 107 0.95 1.71 -3.28
N VAL A 108 1.16 0.68 -2.48
CA VAL A 108 1.90 0.78 -1.20
C VAL A 108 3.37 1.14 -1.44
N GLU A 109 4.00 0.59 -2.47
CA GLU A 109 5.38 0.92 -2.85
C GLU A 109 5.52 2.38 -3.28
N LYS A 110 4.61 2.88 -4.14
CA LYS A 110 4.60 4.30 -4.54
C LYS A 110 4.37 5.23 -3.35
N GLN A 111 3.43 4.90 -2.46
CA GLN A 111 3.21 5.68 -1.23
C GLN A 111 4.45 5.72 -0.34
N ASN A 112 5.16 4.60 -0.21
CA ASN A 112 6.41 4.55 0.56
C ASN A 112 7.53 5.37 -0.10
N GLN A 113 7.62 5.38 -1.44
CA GLN A 113 8.60 6.21 -2.16
C GLN A 113 8.32 7.71 -2.01
N ILE A 114 7.04 8.13 -2.08
CA ILE A 114 6.64 9.53 -1.88
C ILE A 114 7.03 9.98 -0.46
N LYS A 115 6.72 9.17 0.56
CA LYS A 115 7.14 9.44 1.95
C LYS A 115 8.66 9.50 2.15
N ARG A 116 9.43 8.96 1.21
CA ARG A 116 10.89 8.94 1.23
C ARG A 116 11.49 9.92 0.23
N THR A 117 10.73 10.92 -0.19
CA THR A 117 11.24 12.04 -0.99
C THR A 117 11.19 13.28 -0.14
N CYS A 118 12.33 13.95 0.05
CA CYS A 118 12.41 15.22 0.73
C CYS A 118 11.69 16.30 -0.09
N ASP A 119 11.19 17.36 0.57
CA ASP A 119 10.57 18.51 -0.11
C ASP A 119 11.50 19.21 -1.12
N CYS A 120 12.82 19.09 -0.96
CA CYS A 120 13.82 19.58 -1.92
C CYS A 120 13.96 18.70 -3.17
N GLY A 121 13.19 17.61 -3.28
CA GLY A 121 13.20 16.66 -4.41
C GLY A 121 14.19 15.50 -4.28
N LYS A 122 15.02 15.46 -3.22
CA LYS A 122 15.99 14.37 -3.02
C LYS A 122 15.30 13.10 -2.53
N LYS A 123 15.57 11.97 -3.20
CA LYS A 123 15.20 10.63 -2.73
C LYS A 123 16.06 10.25 -1.52
N LEU A 124 15.40 9.81 -0.46
CA LEU A 124 15.98 9.47 0.84
C LEU A 124 16.08 7.96 0.98
N ASP A 125 17.15 7.49 1.61
CA ASP A 125 17.29 6.09 1.99
C ASP A 125 16.41 5.75 3.21
N LYS A 126 16.28 4.46 3.53
CA LYS A 126 15.51 3.98 4.68
C LYS A 126 16.07 4.48 6.01
N ASN A 127 17.38 4.74 6.07
CA ASN A 127 18.09 5.09 7.30
C ASN A 127 18.44 6.57 7.43
N ASP A 128 18.11 7.39 6.43
CA ASP A 128 18.41 8.83 6.46
C ASP A 128 17.58 9.52 7.55
N LYS A 129 18.25 10.21 8.47
CA LYS A 129 17.62 11.06 9.50
C LYS A 129 17.54 12.53 9.08
N PHE A 130 18.43 12.94 8.18
CA PHE A 130 18.49 14.26 7.59
C PHE A 130 18.69 14.12 6.08
N CYS A 131 18.11 15.04 5.31
CA CYS A 131 18.32 15.08 3.88
C CYS A 131 19.79 15.45 3.57
N PRO A 132 20.52 14.64 2.79
CA PRO A 132 21.92 14.91 2.48
C PRO A 132 22.12 16.17 1.62
N ASP A 133 21.08 16.66 0.93
CA ASP A 133 21.19 17.81 0.02
C ASP A 133 20.80 19.13 0.66
N CYS A 134 19.72 19.16 1.45
CA CYS A 134 19.24 20.40 2.08
C CYS A 134 19.37 20.44 3.60
N GLY A 135 19.80 19.35 4.25
CA GLY A 135 19.95 19.26 5.70
C GLY A 135 18.63 19.18 6.48
N ALA A 136 17.47 19.23 5.80
CA ALA A 136 16.18 19.12 6.46
C ALA A 136 16.04 17.80 7.22
N LYS A 137 15.52 17.86 8.44
CA LYS A 137 15.24 16.66 9.24
C LYS A 137 14.10 15.87 8.58
N ILE A 138 14.29 14.57 8.44
CA ILE A 138 13.30 13.68 7.83
C ILE A 138 12.34 13.24 8.93
N ASP A 139 11.04 13.45 8.72
CA ASP A 139 10.01 12.87 9.58
C ASP A 139 9.88 11.37 9.25
N ASP A 140 10.61 10.55 10.01
CA ASP A 140 10.53 9.09 9.93
C ASP A 140 9.31 8.53 10.70
N GLY A 141 8.42 9.41 11.18
CA GLY A 141 7.29 9.06 12.00
C GLY A 141 7.70 8.58 13.39
N THR A 142 8.88 9.00 13.88
CA THR A 142 9.29 8.79 15.26
C THR A 142 9.25 10.08 16.08
N PHE A 143 8.88 9.92 17.35
CA PHE A 143 8.74 11.00 18.32
C PHE A 143 9.62 10.69 19.52
N ILE A 144 10.45 11.65 19.93
CA ILE A 144 11.24 11.52 21.16
C ILE A 144 10.39 12.08 22.30
N CYS A 145 9.94 11.20 23.20
CA CYS A 145 9.17 11.59 24.37
C CYS A 145 10.02 12.46 25.31
N SER A 146 9.36 13.32 26.09
CA SER A 146 10.01 14.11 27.16
C SER A 146 10.84 13.28 28.15
N CYS A 147 10.61 11.96 28.26
CA CYS A 147 11.43 11.05 29.07
C CYS A 147 12.68 10.52 28.35
N GLY A 148 12.95 10.96 27.13
CA GLY A 148 14.08 10.53 26.29
C GLY A 148 13.82 9.28 25.46
N ASN A 149 12.66 8.62 25.59
CA ASN A 149 12.39 7.41 24.82
C ASN A 149 11.88 7.71 23.41
N ILE A 150 12.36 6.95 22.42
CA ILE A 150 11.93 7.06 21.03
C ILE A 150 10.67 6.22 20.83
N GLN A 151 9.61 6.83 20.31
CA GLN A 151 8.29 6.25 20.09
C GLN A 151 7.88 6.39 18.62
N LYS A 152 6.89 5.62 18.17
CA LYS A 152 6.27 5.90 16.86
C LYS A 152 5.20 6.97 17.02
N ASN A 153 5.12 7.88 16.07
CA ASN A 153 4.14 8.97 16.06
C ASN A 153 2.67 8.47 15.98
N SER A 154 2.48 7.19 15.65
CA SER A 154 1.19 6.50 15.67
C SER A 154 0.76 6.01 17.07
N GLU A 155 1.64 6.02 18.06
CA GLU A 155 1.33 5.58 19.43
C GLU A 155 0.63 6.69 20.22
N LYS A 156 -0.40 6.34 20.99
CA LYS A 156 -1.13 7.33 21.80
C LYS A 156 -0.39 7.71 23.09
N PHE A 157 0.34 6.75 23.67
CA PHE A 157 1.03 6.90 24.95
C PHE A 157 2.44 6.37 24.85
N CYS A 158 3.36 6.99 25.59
CA CYS A 158 4.72 6.51 25.73
C CYS A 158 4.73 5.18 26.50
N ASN A 159 5.31 4.14 25.92
CA ASN A 159 5.42 2.81 26.55
C ASN A 159 6.35 2.77 27.78
N VAL A 160 7.16 3.80 28.02
CA VAL A 160 8.07 3.89 29.17
C VAL A 160 7.49 4.76 30.28
N CYS A 161 7.06 5.99 29.97
CA CYS A 161 6.61 6.93 31.00
C CYS A 161 5.08 7.14 31.07
N GLY A 162 4.31 6.50 30.19
CA GLY A 162 2.85 6.58 30.16
C GLY A 162 2.26 7.91 29.68
N LYS A 163 3.08 8.93 29.41
CA LYS A 163 2.61 10.24 28.93
C LYS A 163 1.97 10.15 27.55
N ASN A 164 0.93 10.95 27.30
CA ASN A 164 0.26 11.03 26.01
C ASN A 164 1.18 11.70 24.97
N ILE A 165 1.41 11.02 23.84
CA ILE A 165 2.30 11.49 22.77
C ILE A 165 1.63 12.61 21.96
N GLN A 166 0.32 12.52 21.73
CA GLN A 166 -0.43 13.48 20.90
C GLN A 166 -0.48 14.88 21.53
N ASP A 167 -0.45 14.98 22.85
CA ASP A 167 -0.38 16.26 23.55
C ASP A 167 0.99 16.91 23.42
N GLN A 168 2.07 16.12 23.27
CA GLN A 168 3.43 16.64 23.13
C GLN A 168 3.77 17.06 21.70
N LEU A 169 3.11 16.51 20.68
CA LEU A 169 3.28 16.92 19.28
C LEU A 169 2.77 18.33 19.00
N LYS A 170 1.72 18.77 19.72
CA LYS A 170 1.11 20.09 19.54
C LYS A 170 2.00 21.25 20.01
N ILE A 171 3.06 20.93 20.76
CA ILE A 171 3.98 21.90 21.39
C ILE A 171 5.23 22.11 20.50
N ALA A 172 5.42 21.30 19.45
CA ALA A 172 6.62 21.28 18.62
C ALA A 172 6.50 22.03 17.28
N ALA A 173 5.54 22.95 17.14
CA ALA A 173 5.63 23.98 16.12
C ALA A 173 6.37 25.18 16.75
N PRO A 174 7.64 25.47 16.39
CA PRO A 174 8.14 26.81 16.64
C PRO A 174 7.31 27.73 15.74
N THR A 175 6.33 28.43 16.31
CA THR A 175 5.69 29.56 15.66
C THR A 175 6.72 30.68 15.56
N VAL A 176 7.62 30.57 14.58
CA VAL A 176 8.54 31.65 14.20
C VAL A 176 7.76 32.62 13.33
N GLU A 177 6.93 33.46 13.95
CA GLU A 177 6.51 34.74 13.35
C GLU A 177 6.32 35.79 14.45
N SER A 178 7.38 36.05 15.23
CA SER A 178 7.49 37.33 15.94
C SER A 178 8.35 38.27 15.10
N ARG A 179 7.73 39.06 14.21
CA ARG A 179 8.43 40.12 13.47
C ARG A 179 8.81 41.25 14.44
N SER A 180 9.98 41.15 15.05
CA SER A 180 10.56 42.26 15.82
C SER A 180 11.08 43.34 14.86
N ARG A 181 10.77 44.61 15.13
CA ARG A 181 11.27 45.76 14.36
C ARG A 181 12.26 46.56 15.20
N ILE A 182 13.21 47.23 14.56
CA ILE A 182 14.18 48.09 15.25
C ILE A 182 13.70 49.53 15.15
N CYS A 183 13.55 50.20 16.28
CA CYS A 183 13.20 51.61 16.36
C CYS A 183 14.37 52.49 15.89
N VAL A 184 14.11 53.71 15.43
CA VAL A 184 15.14 54.70 15.08
C VAL A 184 16.08 55.04 16.25
N CYS A 185 15.62 54.85 17.49
CA CYS A 185 16.45 55.01 18.69
C CYS A 185 17.38 53.80 18.97
N GLY A 186 17.29 52.73 18.17
CA GLY A 186 18.08 51.51 18.32
C GLY A 186 17.44 50.41 19.17
N ALA A 187 16.32 50.69 19.86
CA ALA A 187 15.62 49.70 20.66
C ALA A 187 14.90 48.65 19.78
N MET A 188 14.89 47.38 20.24
CA MET A 188 14.08 46.32 19.63
C MET A 188 12.63 46.42 20.12
N ILE A 189 11.69 46.47 19.18
CA ILE A 189 10.24 46.46 19.41
C ILE A 189 9.72 45.06 19.09
N SER A 190 9.04 44.43 20.05
CA SER A 190 8.41 43.12 19.87
C SER A 190 7.16 43.23 19.00
N ALA A 191 6.75 42.15 18.33
CA ALA A 191 5.61 42.16 17.41
C ALA A 191 4.27 42.53 18.06
N GLU A 192 4.20 42.46 19.40
CA GLU A 192 3.03 42.74 20.23
C GLU A 192 3.00 44.19 20.76
N GLN A 193 4.04 44.99 20.48
CA GLN A 193 4.18 46.35 20.96
C GLN A 193 3.92 47.34 19.82
N ASP A 194 2.91 48.19 20.00
CA ASP A 194 2.55 49.24 19.03
C ASP A 194 3.49 50.46 19.10
N PHE A 195 4.28 50.59 20.17
CA PHE A 195 5.21 51.70 20.37
C PHE A 195 6.50 51.25 21.06
N CYS A 196 7.56 52.04 20.89
CA CYS A 196 8.84 51.84 21.54
C CYS A 196 8.77 52.21 23.02
N GLY A 197 9.04 51.26 23.92
CA GLY A 197 9.05 51.51 25.38
C GLY A 197 10.14 52.47 25.86
N GLU A 198 11.23 52.62 25.11
CA GLU A 198 12.37 53.49 25.48
C GLU A 198 12.17 54.95 25.06
N CYS A 199 11.52 55.20 23.92
CA CYS A 199 11.38 56.55 23.37
C CYS A 199 9.94 56.99 23.11
N GLY A 200 8.95 56.15 23.41
CA GLY A 200 7.51 56.44 23.30
C GLY A 200 6.99 56.59 21.87
N ARG A 201 7.79 56.25 20.87
CA ARG A 201 7.46 56.45 19.45
C ARG A 201 6.71 55.23 18.90
N LEU A 202 5.58 55.47 18.23
CA LEU A 202 4.80 54.48 17.46
C LEU A 202 5.59 53.98 16.23
#